data_AF-A0A376KSD2-F1
#
_entry.id   AF-A0A376KSD2-F1
#
_cell.length_a   1.000
_cell.length_b   1.000
_cell.length_c   1.000
_cell.angle_alpha   90.00
_cell.angle_beta   90.00
_cell.angle_gamma   90.00
#
_symmetry.space_group_name_H-M   'P 1'
#
loop_
_entity.id
_entity.type
_entity.pdbx_description
1 polymer ?
#
loop_
_entity_poly.entity_id
_entity_poly.type
_entity_poly.pdbx_seq_one_letter_code
_entity_poly.pdbx_strand_id
1 'polypeptide(L)' 'MDIQVLNKVPGLDHKHNLQITKLDLSYSETFNQTHLADAYERLLLETMRGIQALFVRRDEVEEAWKWVDSITEAWADGQ' A
#
# COMPACT_ATOMS: atom_id res chain seq x y z
N MET A 1 5.11 5.15 6.03
CA MET A 1 5.58 4.24 4.96
C MET A 1 7.01 3.92 5.30
N ASP A 2 7.33 2.64 5.43
CA ASP A 2 8.53 2.23 6.13
C ASP A 2 9.38 1.38 5.19
N ILE A 3 10.58 1.86 4.89
CA ILE A 3 11.53 1.12 4.05
C ILE A 3 12.68 0.66 4.94
N GLN A 4 12.97 -0.63 4.92
CA GLN A 4 14.16 -1.17 5.58
C GLN A 4 15.34 -1.12 4.62
N VAL A 5 16.42 -0.48 5.04
CA VAL A 5 17.64 -0.35 4.24
C VAL A 5 18.81 -0.91 5.03
N LEU A 6 19.67 -1.66 4.34
CA LEU A 6 20.93 -2.12 4.91
C LEU A 6 21.96 -1.00 4.84
N ASN A 7 22.35 -0.47 5.99
CA ASN A 7 23.32 0.62 6.09
C ASN A 7 24.58 0.15 6.83
N LYS A 8 25.74 0.71 6.47
CA LYS A 8 26.98 0.48 7.20
C LYS A 8 26.87 1.13 8.58
N VAL A 9 27.22 0.38 9.63
CA VAL A 9 27.23 0.91 11.00
C VAL A 9 28.22 2.08 11.09
N PRO A 10 27.78 3.31 11.39
CA PRO A 10 28.68 4.44 11.55
C PRO A 10 29.66 4.14 12.70
N GLY A 11 30.96 4.23 12.43
CA GLY A 11 31.99 3.84 13.39
C GLY A 11 33.40 3.78 12.78
N LEU A 12 34.40 3.92 13.63
CA LEU A 12 35.84 3.94 13.29
C LEU A 12 36.45 2.53 13.11
N ASP A 13 35.65 1.48 13.34
CA ASP A 13 36.07 0.08 13.13
C ASP A 13 36.19 -0.23 11.62
N HIS A 14 37.26 -0.93 11.24
CA HIS A 14 37.54 -1.36 9.85
C HIS A 14 36.66 -2.55 9.40
N LYS A 15 35.91 -3.13 10.33
CA LYS A 15 34.92 -4.17 10.00
C LYS A 15 33.68 -3.53 9.40
N HIS A 16 33.35 -3.93 8.17
CA HIS A 16 32.16 -3.49 7.45
C HIS A 16 30.90 -4.17 8.02
N ASN A 17 30.58 -3.86 9.27
CA ASN A 17 29.37 -4.35 9.92
C ASN A 17 28.17 -3.61 9.32
N LEU A 18 27.19 -4.37 8.85
CA LEU A 18 25.96 -3.86 8.26
C LEU A 18 24.84 -3.94 9.30
N GLN A 19 23.99 -2.93 9.35
CA GLN A 19 22.79 -2.89 10.19
C GLN A 19 21.56 -2.58 9.34
N ILE A 20 20.45 -3.23 9.65
CA ILE A 20 19.15 -2.88 9.08
C ILE A 20 18.67 -1.62 9.80
N THR A 21 18.49 -0.54 9.05
CA THR A 21 17.94 0.72 9.55
C THR A 21 16.60 0.98 8.87
N LYS A 22 15.66 1.54 9.62
CA LYS A 22 14.34 1.93 9.12
C LYS A 22 14.42 3.36 8.59
N LEU A 23 14.07 3.56 7.32
CA LEU A 23 13.71 4.87 6.79
C LEU A 23 12.21 5.02 6.94
N ASP A 24 11.80 5.90 7.86
CA ASP A 24 10.40 6.16 8.16
C ASP A 24 9.94 7.42 7.42
N LEU A 25 8.91 7.28 6.60
CA LEU A 25 8.16 8.40 6.04
C LEU A 25 6.83 8.51 6.78
N SER A 26 6.83 9.31 7.85
CA SER A 26 5.65 9.67 8.62
C SER A 26 4.95 10.86 7.97
N TYR A 27 3.83 10.61 7.29
CA TYR A 27 3.04 11.65 6.63
C TYR A 27 2.48 12.66 7.63
N SER A 28 2.06 12.17 8.81
CA SER A 28 1.52 13.00 9.91
C SER A 28 2.57 13.92 10.55
N GLU A 29 3.83 13.51 10.61
CA GLU A 29 4.91 14.35 11.15
C GLU A 29 5.43 15.36 10.13
N THR A 30 5.46 14.98 8.86
CA THR A 30 6.03 15.80 7.77
C THR A 30 5.03 16.84 7.26
N PHE A 31 3.77 16.46 7.14
CA PHE A 31 2.69 17.31 6.69
C PHE A 31 1.77 17.54 7.88
N ASN A 32 1.93 18.68 8.57
CA ASN A 32 1.05 19.18 9.63
C ASN A 32 -0.38 19.50 9.14
N GLN A 33 -0.91 18.73 8.18
CA GLN A 33 -2.23 18.89 7.64
C GLN A 33 -3.21 18.15 8.53
N THR A 34 -4.03 18.92 9.24
CA THR A 34 -5.03 18.47 10.21
C THR A 34 -6.17 17.66 9.58
N HIS A 35 -6.20 17.53 8.25
CA HIS A 35 -7.30 16.87 7.54
C HIS A 35 -6.79 16.09 6.33
N LEU A 36 -6.54 14.80 6.54
CA LEU A 36 -6.40 13.84 5.45
C LEU A 36 -7.83 13.47 5.04
N ALA A 37 -8.24 13.83 3.81
CA ALA A 37 -9.59 13.55 3.34
C ALA A 37 -9.87 12.05 3.45
N ASP A 38 -11.00 11.69 4.06
CA ASP A 38 -11.38 10.28 4.19
C ASP A 38 -11.60 9.63 2.82
N ALA A 39 -11.53 8.30 2.76
CA ALA A 39 -11.69 7.55 1.53
C ALA A 39 -12.98 7.93 0.79
N TYR A 40 -14.09 8.09 1.50
CA TYR A 40 -15.36 8.47 0.88
C TYR A 40 -15.41 9.91 0.40
N GLU A 41 -14.84 10.86 1.15
CA GLU A 41 -14.75 12.26 0.74
C GLU A 41 -13.97 12.38 -0.57
N ARG A 42 -12.86 11.65 -0.67
CA ARG A 42 -12.06 11.59 -1.89
C ARG A 42 -12.84 11.00 -3.06
N LEU A 43 -13.50 9.86 -2.86
CA LEU A 43 -14.28 9.21 -3.93
C LEU A 43 -15.44 10.09 -4.44
N LEU A 44 -16.15 10.76 -3.53
CA LEU A 44 -17.23 11.69 -3.89
C LEU A 44 -16.70 12.88 -4.68
N LEU A 45 -15.58 13.47 -4.24
CA LEU A 45 -14.94 14.58 -4.96
C LEU A 45 -14.53 14.19 -6.38
N GLU A 46 -13.93 13.01 -6.55
CA GLU A 46 -13.50 12.53 -7.87
C GLU A 46 -14.70 12.19 -8.76
N THR A 47 -15.82 11.71 -8.18
CA THR A 47 -17.09 11.52 -8.89
C THR A 47 -17.64 12.85 -9.42
N MET A 48 -17.63 13.91 -8.60
CA MET A 48 -18.06 15.24 -9.02
C MET A 48 -17.17 15.82 -10.13
N ARG A 49 -15.89 15.45 -10.15
CA ARG A 49 -14.92 15.85 -11.20
C ARG A 49 -15.01 14.98 -12.46
N GLY A 50 -15.81 13.91 -12.45
CA GLY A 50 -15.91 12.95 -13.55
C GLY A 50 -14.65 12.09 -13.74
N ILE A 51 -13.79 11.98 -12.71
CA ILE A 51 -12.55 11.21 -12.77
C ILE A 51 -12.83 9.82 -12.20
N GLN A 52 -12.74 8.80 -13.05
CA GLN A 52 -13.02 7.40 -12.68
C GLN A 52 -11.78 6.61 -12.22
N ALA A 53 -10.63 7.27 -12.01
CA ALA A 53 -9.35 6.59 -11.74
C ALA A 53 -9.31 5.80 -10.42
N LEU A 54 -10.17 6.14 -9.45
CA LEU A 54 -10.27 5.44 -8.15
C LEU A 54 -11.42 4.43 -8.10
N PHE A 55 -12.11 4.21 -9.22
CA PHE A 55 -13.21 3.25 -9.31
C PHE A 55 -12.74 2.04 -10.11
N VAL A 56 -13.02 0.85 -9.57
CA VAL A 56 -12.71 -0.40 -10.24
C VAL A 56 -13.61 -0.56 -11.46
N ARG A 57 -13.01 -0.91 -12.61
CA ARG A 57 -13.77 -1.14 -13.83
C ARG A 57 -14.43 -2.52 -13.83
N ARG A 58 -15.46 -2.68 -14.67
CA ARG A 58 -16.23 -3.92 -14.73
C ARG A 58 -15.38 -5.14 -15.11
N ASP A 59 -14.51 -4.98 -16.09
CA ASP A 59 -13.57 -6.02 -16.54
C ASP A 59 -12.57 -6.40 -15.43
N GLU A 60 -12.04 -5.42 -14.70
CA GLU A 60 -11.16 -5.66 -13.54
C GLU A 60 -11.88 -6.45 -12.44
N VAL A 61 -13.16 -6.14 -12.17
CA VAL A 61 -13.99 -6.89 -11.22
C VAL A 61 -14.22 -8.33 -11.69
N GLU A 62 -14.54 -8.53 -12.97
CA GLU A 62 -14.78 -9.87 -13.53
C GLU A 62 -13.52 -10.75 -13.45
N GLU A 63 -12.33 -10.21 -13.73
CA GLU A 63 -11.07 -10.95 -13.58
C GLU A 63 -10.70 -11.23 -12.12
N ALA A 64 -10.94 -10.27 -11.22
CA ALA A 64 -10.72 -10.47 -9.79
C ALA A 64 -11.62 -11.61 -9.26
N TRP A 65 -12.89 -11.66 -9.67
CA TRP A 65 -13.80 -12.73 -9.28
C TRP A 65 -13.36 -14.09 -9.82
N LYS A 66 -12.96 -14.20 -11.08
CA LYS A 66 -12.42 -15.48 -11.62
C LYS A 66 -11.28 -16.04 -10.76
N TRP A 67 -10.40 -15.18 -10.26
CA TRP A 67 -9.31 -15.59 -9.39
C TRP A 67 -9.79 -16.05 -8.01
N VAL A 68 -10.71 -15.31 -7.39
CA VAL A 68 -11.29 -15.65 -6.07
C VAL A 68 -12.14 -16.93 -6.15
N ASP A 69 -12.93 -17.09 -7.20
CA ASP A 69 -13.79 -18.25 -7.42
C ASP A 69 -12.94 -19.52 -7.54
N SER A 70 -11.83 -19.46 -8.30
CA SER A 70 -10.90 -20.59 -8.45
C SER A 70 -10.33 -21.08 -7.10
N ILE A 71 -10.02 -20.15 -6.18
CA ILE A 71 -9.51 -20.50 -4.84
C ILE A 71 -10.63 -21.09 -3.98
N THR A 72 -11.82 -20.49 -4.07
CA THR A 72 -12.99 -20.89 -3.30
C THR A 72 -13.46 -22.30 -3.68
N GLU A 73 -13.51 -22.60 -4.98
CA GLU A 73 -13.83 -23.94 -5.52
C GLU A 73 -12.81 -24.98 -5.04
N ALA A 74 -11.51 -24.68 -5.12
CA ALA A 74 -10.47 -25.60 -4.65
C ALA A 74 -10.55 -25.91 -3.16
N TRP A 75 -11.00 -24.95 -2.34
CA TRP A 75 -11.24 -25.18 -0.91
C TRP A 75 -12.52 -25.98 -0.63
N ALA A 76 -13.54 -25.86 -1.48
CA ALA A 76 -14.77 -26.63 -1.37
C ALA A 76 -14.58 -28.10 -1.78
N ASP A 77 -13.78 -28.37 -2.82
CA ASP A 77 -13.47 -29.73 -3.32
C ASP A 77 -12.43 -30.46 -2.46
N GLY A 78 -11.61 -29.72 -1.70
CA GLY A 78 -10.62 -30.26 -0.77
C GLY A 78 -11.20 -30.71 0.58
N GLN A 79 -12.53 -30.74 0.72
CA GLN A 79 -13.28 -31.18 1.90
C GLN A 79 -13.93 -32.54 1.65
#